data_AF-A0A150PFT2-F1
#
_entry.id   AF-A0A150PFT2-F1
#
_cell.length_a   1.000
_cell.length_b   1.000
_cell.length_c   1.000
_cell.angle_alpha   90.00
_cell.angle_beta   90.00
_cell.angle_gamma   90.00
#
_symmetry.space_group_name_H-M   'P 1'
#
loop_
_entity.id
_entity.type
_entity.pdbx_description
1 polymer ?
#
loop_
_entity_poly.entity_id
_entity_poly.type
_entity_poly.pdbx_seq_one_letter_code
_entity_poly.pdbx_strand_id
1 'polypeptide(L)'
;MVTVKTSDSRTFLAALLCALGVGGCGASDAPGPSVEEDPGAAEQAASIGDRVAIESYNYPGHYLRHRNALADLTTLNTALDRADATFTIRAGLSSQSPVCVSFESTNYPGHYLRHQNARIRLDPFVDQPLYRSDATFCMVAALQPGASAPWISLVSDNYRTHYIRHRQGHFYLESGGGPFAADATFRLVSPP
;
A
#
# COMPACT_ATOMS: atom_id res chain seq x y z
N MET A 1 7.48 -37.35 23.62
CA MET A 1 6.44 -36.76 22.76
C MET A 1 6.30 -35.31 23.20
N VAL A 2 7.03 -34.40 22.54
CA VAL A 2 7.12 -32.99 22.91
C VAL A 2 6.33 -32.21 21.87
N THR A 3 5.19 -31.67 22.29
CA THR A 3 4.30 -30.85 21.47
C THR A 3 4.86 -29.44 21.42
N VAL A 4 5.40 -29.03 20.26
CA VAL A 4 5.82 -27.64 20.01
C VAL A 4 4.56 -26.81 19.75
N LYS A 5 4.22 -25.93 20.70
CA LYS A 5 3.16 -24.95 20.57
C LYS A 5 3.68 -23.82 19.67
N THR A 6 3.15 -23.72 18.46
CA THR A 6 3.44 -22.63 17.51
C THR A 6 2.98 -21.30 18.10
N SER A 7 3.95 -20.40 18.32
CA SER A 7 3.70 -19.01 18.73
C SER A 7 3.20 -18.22 17.52
N ASP A 8 2.06 -17.56 17.69
CA ASP A 8 1.39 -16.74 16.69
C ASP A 8 2.13 -15.40 16.52
N SER A 9 2.68 -15.17 15.33
CA SER A 9 3.51 -13.99 14.99
C SER A 9 2.66 -12.78 14.61
N ARG A 10 1.71 -12.39 15.47
CA ARG A 10 0.78 -11.30 15.20
C ARG A 10 0.81 -10.22 16.29
N THR A 11 1.98 -9.68 16.63
CA THR A 11 2.06 -8.42 17.41
C THR A 11 3.43 -7.76 17.31
N PHE A 12 3.78 -7.09 16.21
CA PHE A 12 4.93 -6.17 16.21
C PHE A 12 4.70 -5.04 15.21
N LEU A 13 3.92 -4.03 15.60
CA LEU A 13 4.16 -2.62 15.28
C LEU A 13 3.20 -1.72 16.09
N ALA A 14 3.28 -1.76 17.42
CA ALA A 14 2.62 -0.77 18.28
C ALA A 14 3.30 -0.76 19.67
N ALA A 15 4.55 -0.30 19.75
CA ALA A 15 5.20 -0.01 21.03
C ALA A 15 6.43 0.88 20.84
N LEU A 16 6.22 2.17 20.59
CA LEU A 16 7.18 3.19 21.01
C LEU A 16 6.42 4.50 21.22
N LEU A 17 5.76 4.63 22.37
CA LEU A 17 5.67 5.85 23.18
C LEU A 17 4.80 5.56 24.41
N CYS A 18 5.29 5.98 25.58
CA CYS A 18 4.62 6.13 26.89
C CYS A 18 5.18 5.23 28.00
N ALA A 19 6.13 5.76 28.75
CA ALA A 19 6.27 5.48 30.17
C ALA A 19 6.91 6.71 30.83
N LEU A 20 6.19 7.35 31.77
CA LEU A 20 6.69 7.85 33.06
C LEU A 20 5.50 8.46 33.86
N GLY A 21 4.73 7.59 34.53
CA GLY A 21 4.08 7.76 35.86
C GLY A 21 3.08 8.91 36.15
N VAL A 22 2.15 8.87 37.14
CA VAL A 22 1.64 7.89 38.12
C VAL A 22 0.31 8.48 38.67
N GLY A 23 -0.70 7.65 39.00
CA GLY A 23 -1.52 7.88 40.22
C GLY A 23 -3.06 7.90 40.12
N GLY A 24 -3.71 7.02 40.89
CA GLY A 24 -4.90 7.37 41.71
C GLY A 24 -6.22 6.63 41.41
N CYS A 25 -6.88 6.13 42.46
CA CYS A 25 -8.01 5.20 42.47
C CYS A 25 -9.42 5.85 42.45
N GLY A 26 -10.44 5.05 42.14
CA GLY A 26 -11.85 5.34 42.45
C GLY A 26 -12.84 4.46 41.68
N ALA A 27 -13.54 3.56 42.38
CA ALA A 27 -14.56 2.66 41.84
C ALA A 27 -15.98 3.25 41.94
N SER A 28 -16.85 2.95 40.96
CA SER A 28 -18.31 2.84 41.16
C SER A 28 -18.99 2.13 40.00
N ASP A 29 -19.74 1.07 40.32
CA ASP A 29 -20.59 0.26 39.46
C ASP A 29 -21.75 1.02 38.82
N ALA A 30 -22.02 0.71 37.55
CA ALA A 30 -23.36 0.73 36.94
C ALA A 30 -23.41 -0.24 35.73
N PRO A 31 -24.41 -1.13 35.60
CA PRO A 31 -24.55 -1.96 34.42
C PRO A 31 -25.47 -1.30 33.39
N GLY A 32 -24.92 -0.99 32.22
CA GLY A 32 -25.66 -0.68 30.99
C GLY A 32 -24.90 0.29 30.08
N PRO A 33 -25.20 0.33 28.76
CA PRO A 33 -25.68 -0.74 27.89
C PRO A 33 -24.50 -1.50 27.27
N SER A 34 -24.76 -2.68 26.70
CA SER A 34 -23.82 -3.37 25.82
C SER A 34 -23.49 -2.44 24.65
N VAL A 35 -22.37 -1.75 24.75
CA VAL A 35 -21.73 -1.14 23.58
C VAL A 35 -21.19 -2.33 22.81
N GLU A 36 -21.99 -2.84 21.87
CA GLU A 36 -21.40 -3.51 20.72
C GLU A 36 -20.51 -2.45 20.08
N GLU A 37 -19.22 -2.48 20.41
CA GLU A 37 -18.21 -1.77 19.66
C GLU A 37 -18.24 -2.35 18.26
N ASP A 38 -19.09 -1.76 17.43
CA ASP A 38 -18.94 -1.79 15.99
C ASP A 38 -17.47 -1.45 15.72
N PRO A 39 -16.65 -2.38 15.19
CA PRO A 39 -15.26 -2.09 14.87
C PRO A 39 -15.28 -1.23 13.61
N GLY A 40 -15.68 0.03 13.78
CA GLY A 40 -15.57 1.11 12.82
C GLY A 40 -14.10 1.35 12.56
N ALA A 41 -13.56 0.60 11.60
CA ALA A 41 -12.37 0.89 10.82
C ALA A 41 -11.22 1.53 11.63
N ALA A 42 -10.60 0.75 12.53
CA ALA A 42 -9.15 0.81 12.58
C ALA A 42 -8.68 0.38 11.19
N GLU A 43 -8.37 1.34 10.32
CA GLU A 43 -8.00 1.11 8.93
C GLU A 43 -6.80 0.16 8.89
N GLN A 44 -7.08 -1.12 8.70
CA GLN A 44 -6.11 -2.19 8.73
C GLN A 44 -5.10 -1.87 7.63
N ALA A 45 -3.84 -1.62 8.00
CA ALA A 45 -2.81 -1.37 7.01
C ALA A 45 -2.76 -2.55 6.04
N ALA A 46 -2.93 -2.27 4.75
CA ALA A 46 -2.99 -3.30 3.72
C ALA A 46 -1.77 -4.21 3.79
N SER A 47 -2.01 -5.52 3.72
CA SER A 47 -1.05 -6.57 4.00
C SER A 47 -0.88 -7.50 2.80
N ILE A 48 0.16 -8.33 2.83
CA ILE A 48 0.38 -9.34 1.77
C ILE A 48 -0.83 -10.27 1.69
N GLY A 49 -1.40 -10.41 0.49
CA GLY A 49 -2.60 -11.19 0.21
C GLY A 49 -3.85 -10.33 0.01
N ASP A 50 -3.86 -9.09 0.49
CA ASP A 50 -5.00 -8.21 0.34
C ASP A 50 -5.16 -7.73 -1.10
N ARG A 51 -6.42 -7.55 -1.52
CA ARG A 51 -6.76 -6.86 -2.75
C ARG A 51 -6.95 -5.38 -2.43
N VAL A 52 -6.33 -4.51 -3.21
CA VAL A 52 -6.34 -3.06 -3.00
C VAL A 52 -6.51 -2.28 -4.29
N ALA A 53 -7.01 -1.05 -4.16
CA ALA A 53 -6.86 0.00 -5.14
C ALA A 53 -5.91 1.09 -4.58
N ILE A 54 -5.13 1.72 -5.46
CA ILE A 54 -4.13 2.74 -5.07
C ILE A 54 -4.72 4.11 -5.40
N GLU A 55 -5.20 4.84 -4.38
CA GLU A 55 -5.86 6.14 -4.55
C GLU A 55 -4.85 7.29 -4.39
N SER A 56 -4.95 8.29 -5.26
CA SER A 56 -4.13 9.51 -5.21
C SER A 56 -4.49 10.43 -4.04
N TYR A 57 -3.47 11.02 -3.41
CA TYR A 57 -3.65 12.03 -2.38
C TYR A 57 -4.28 13.33 -2.92
N ASN A 58 -3.72 13.89 -3.99
CA ASN A 58 -4.11 15.19 -4.52
C ASN A 58 -5.20 15.15 -5.60
N TYR A 59 -5.61 13.94 -6.03
CA TYR A 59 -6.78 13.73 -6.88
C TYR A 59 -7.71 12.68 -6.23
N PRO A 60 -8.47 13.06 -5.19
CA PRO A 60 -9.40 12.14 -4.53
C PRO A 60 -10.37 11.48 -5.52
N GLY A 61 -10.68 10.20 -5.31
CA GLY A 61 -11.48 9.41 -6.24
C GLY A 61 -10.79 9.03 -7.56
N HIS A 62 -9.49 9.31 -7.70
CA HIS A 62 -8.68 8.83 -8.81
C HIS A 62 -7.68 7.78 -8.36
N TYR A 63 -7.54 6.73 -9.18
CA TYR A 63 -6.79 5.54 -8.84
C TYR A 63 -5.75 5.20 -9.91
N LEU A 64 -4.70 4.50 -9.51
CA LEU A 64 -3.82 3.81 -10.45
C LEU A 64 -4.60 2.68 -11.12
N ARG A 65 -4.73 2.76 -12.44
CA ARG A 65 -5.40 1.75 -13.25
C ARG A 65 -4.53 1.37 -14.44
N HIS A 66 -4.42 0.08 -14.75
CA HIS A 66 -3.73 -0.32 -15.98
C HIS A 66 -4.64 -0.15 -17.21
N ARG A 67 -4.09 0.25 -18.36
CA ARG A 67 -4.78 0.33 -19.67
C ARG A 67 -3.74 0.22 -20.76
N ASN A 68 -3.95 -0.69 -21.72
CA ASN A 68 -2.98 -0.95 -22.78
C ASN A 68 -1.56 -1.20 -22.21
N ALA A 69 -1.46 -1.99 -21.14
CA ALA A 69 -0.24 -2.28 -20.38
C ALA A 69 0.44 -1.06 -19.70
N LEU A 70 -0.17 0.12 -19.67
CA LEU A 70 0.36 1.32 -19.01
C LEU A 70 -0.49 1.71 -17.80
N ALA A 71 0.12 2.26 -16.76
CA ALA A 71 -0.61 2.71 -15.57
C ALA A 71 -1.04 4.18 -15.71
N ASP A 72 -2.34 4.45 -15.63
CA ASP A 72 -2.91 5.79 -15.75
C ASP A 72 -3.71 6.16 -14.49
N LEU A 73 -3.81 7.46 -14.21
CA LEU A 73 -4.63 8.02 -13.14
C LEU A 73 -6.03 8.29 -13.67
N THR A 74 -7.06 7.71 -13.06
CA THR A 74 -8.42 7.76 -13.61
C THR A 74 -9.50 7.55 -12.55
N THR A 75 -10.70 8.05 -12.82
CA THR A 75 -11.91 7.66 -12.07
C THR A 75 -12.40 6.30 -12.53
N LEU A 76 -13.11 5.57 -11.65
CA LEU A 76 -13.54 4.19 -11.91
C LEU A 76 -15.06 4.16 -12.13
N ASN A 77 -15.48 4.20 -13.40
CA ASN A 77 -16.90 4.35 -13.74
C ASN A 77 -17.53 3.01 -14.15
N THR A 78 -16.73 2.07 -14.62
CA THR A 78 -17.18 0.76 -15.10
C THR A 78 -16.62 -0.40 -14.27
N ALA A 79 -17.22 -1.59 -14.41
CA ALA A 79 -16.69 -2.81 -13.79
C ALA A 79 -15.29 -3.16 -14.31
N LEU A 80 -15.02 -2.88 -15.60
CA LEU A 80 -13.70 -3.04 -16.17
C LEU A 80 -12.71 -2.06 -15.54
N ASP A 81 -13.10 -0.80 -15.32
CA ASP A 81 -12.21 0.17 -14.68
C ASP A 81 -11.79 -0.30 -13.28
N ARG A 82 -12.77 -0.77 -12.49
CA ARG A 82 -12.51 -1.33 -11.15
C ARG A 82 -11.60 -2.55 -11.20
N ALA A 83 -11.85 -3.48 -12.13
CA ALA A 83 -11.03 -4.66 -12.31
C ALA A 83 -9.57 -4.29 -12.67
N ASP A 84 -9.38 -3.33 -13.57
CA ASP A 84 -8.06 -2.84 -13.98
C ASP A 84 -7.33 -2.03 -12.89
N ALA A 85 -8.04 -1.53 -11.88
CA ALA A 85 -7.50 -0.76 -10.76
C ALA A 85 -7.30 -1.62 -9.50
N THR A 86 -7.62 -2.92 -9.58
CA THR A 86 -7.54 -3.82 -8.42
C THR A 86 -6.32 -4.73 -8.51
N PHE A 87 -5.48 -4.66 -7.49
CA PHE A 87 -4.23 -5.42 -7.38
C PHE A 87 -4.20 -6.25 -6.10
N THR A 88 -3.62 -7.44 -6.16
CA THR A 88 -3.26 -8.23 -4.99
C THR A 88 -1.86 -7.84 -4.55
N ILE A 89 -1.68 -7.55 -3.26
CA ILE A 89 -0.36 -7.31 -2.68
C ILE A 89 0.36 -8.66 -2.54
N ARG A 90 1.52 -8.79 -3.17
CA ARG A 90 2.43 -9.93 -3.02
C ARG A 90 3.67 -9.52 -2.26
N ALA A 91 4.34 -10.49 -1.64
CA ALA A 91 5.70 -10.29 -1.15
C ALA A 91 6.58 -9.76 -2.29
N GLY A 92 7.51 -8.85 -1.98
CA GLY A 92 8.39 -8.26 -2.97
C GLY A 92 9.17 -9.34 -3.73
N LEU A 93 9.09 -9.32 -5.06
CA LEU A 93 9.72 -10.34 -5.90
C LEU A 93 11.26 -10.35 -5.78
N SER A 94 11.89 -9.22 -5.43
CA SER A 94 13.35 -9.10 -5.23
C SER A 94 13.79 -8.89 -3.79
N SER A 95 12.86 -8.74 -2.84
CA SER A 95 13.17 -8.28 -1.48
C SER A 95 12.54 -9.17 -0.42
N GLN A 96 13.30 -9.48 0.63
CA GLN A 96 12.81 -10.19 1.82
C GLN A 96 12.20 -9.24 2.86
N SER A 97 12.27 -7.93 2.62
CA SER A 97 11.72 -6.93 3.53
C SER A 97 10.20 -6.96 3.51
N PRO A 98 9.52 -7.03 4.67
CA PRO A 98 8.05 -7.11 4.72
C PRO A 98 7.36 -5.82 4.26
N VAL A 99 8.08 -4.69 4.20
CA VAL A 99 7.54 -3.42 3.66
C VAL A 99 7.69 -3.32 2.14
N CYS A 100 8.43 -4.23 1.51
CA CYS A 100 8.62 -4.27 0.07
C CYS A 100 7.69 -5.31 -0.56
N VAL A 101 6.89 -4.85 -1.52
CA VAL A 101 5.78 -5.58 -2.11
C VAL A 101 5.83 -5.52 -3.64
N SER A 102 5.09 -6.44 -4.25
CA SER A 102 4.80 -6.41 -5.69
C SER A 102 3.29 -6.43 -5.89
N PHE A 103 2.78 -5.62 -6.82
CA PHE A 103 1.34 -5.52 -7.07
C PHE A 103 0.98 -6.38 -8.27
N GLU A 104 0.29 -7.49 -8.03
CA GLU A 104 -0.22 -8.37 -9.08
C GLU A 104 -1.62 -7.92 -9.52
N SER A 105 -1.87 -7.82 -10.82
CA SER A 105 -3.22 -7.53 -11.31
C SER A 105 -4.20 -8.66 -10.96
N THR A 106 -5.40 -8.31 -10.50
CA THR A 106 -6.44 -9.31 -10.22
C THR A 106 -7.16 -9.81 -11.46
N ASN A 107 -7.28 -8.99 -12.51
CA ASN A 107 -7.92 -9.38 -13.76
C ASN A 107 -6.95 -9.89 -14.83
N TYR A 108 -5.64 -9.71 -14.63
CA TYR A 108 -4.57 -10.36 -15.39
C TYR A 108 -3.61 -11.09 -14.45
N PRO A 109 -3.99 -12.27 -13.91
CA PRO A 109 -3.12 -13.06 -13.04
C PRO A 109 -1.75 -13.31 -13.68
N GLY A 110 -0.70 -13.31 -12.86
CA GLY A 110 0.69 -13.41 -13.33
C GLY A 110 1.24 -12.14 -13.98
N HIS A 111 0.50 -11.02 -14.00
CA HIS A 111 1.02 -9.73 -14.44
C HIS A 111 1.24 -8.81 -13.24
N TYR A 112 2.35 -8.08 -13.24
CA TYR A 112 2.75 -7.22 -12.13
C TYR A 112 2.97 -5.78 -12.58
N LEU A 113 2.65 -4.85 -11.70
CA LEU A 113 3.12 -3.48 -11.86
C LEU A 113 4.66 -3.49 -11.79
N ARG A 114 5.29 -2.86 -12.76
CA ARG A 114 6.73 -2.65 -12.79
C ARG A 114 7.09 -1.32 -13.43
N HIS A 115 8.30 -0.85 -13.17
CA HIS A 115 8.86 0.26 -13.92
C HIS A 115 9.66 -0.22 -15.12
N GLN A 116 9.62 0.52 -16.23
CA GLN A 116 10.54 0.38 -17.35
C GLN A 116 10.65 1.69 -18.10
N ASN A 117 11.86 2.14 -18.41
CA ASN A 117 12.10 3.45 -19.02
C ASN A 117 11.37 4.57 -18.26
N ALA A 118 11.41 4.49 -16.92
CA ALA A 118 10.68 5.35 -15.97
C ALA A 118 9.14 5.31 -16.06
N ARG A 119 8.50 4.53 -16.94
CA ARG A 119 7.04 4.40 -16.99
C ARG A 119 6.57 3.24 -16.11
N ILE A 120 5.51 3.43 -15.33
CA ILE A 120 4.84 2.31 -14.64
C ILE A 120 3.92 1.59 -15.62
N ARG A 121 4.04 0.27 -15.65
CA ARG A 121 3.44 -0.62 -16.65
C ARG A 121 2.90 -1.87 -15.96
N LEU A 122 1.99 -2.57 -16.61
CA LEU A 122 1.56 -3.91 -16.24
C LEU A 122 2.10 -4.90 -17.27
N ASP A 123 2.99 -5.79 -16.86
CA ASP A 123 3.61 -6.77 -17.75
C ASP A 123 3.54 -8.19 -17.18
N PRO A 124 3.50 -9.23 -18.03
CA PRO A 124 3.54 -10.61 -17.58
C PRO A 124 4.85 -10.90 -16.83
N PHE A 125 4.77 -11.72 -15.79
CA PHE A 125 5.92 -12.14 -15.01
C PHE A 125 6.92 -12.91 -15.88
N VAL A 126 8.18 -12.52 -15.74
CA VAL A 126 9.31 -13.27 -16.27
C VAL A 126 10.32 -13.41 -15.13
N ASP A 127 10.77 -14.63 -14.87
CA ASP A 127 11.71 -14.91 -13.78
C ASP A 127 13.13 -14.46 -14.15
N GLN A 128 13.33 -13.15 -14.12
CA GLN A 128 14.61 -12.50 -14.33
C GLN A 128 14.91 -11.57 -13.17
N PRO A 129 16.15 -11.52 -12.65
CA PRO A 129 16.51 -10.66 -11.52
C PRO A 129 16.10 -9.20 -11.71
N LEU A 130 16.33 -8.64 -12.90
CA LEU A 130 15.95 -7.27 -13.21
C LEU A 130 14.42 -7.06 -13.17
N TYR A 131 13.64 -7.99 -13.73
CA TYR A 131 12.17 -7.91 -13.66
C TYR A 131 11.69 -7.90 -12.21
N ARG A 132 12.20 -8.80 -11.38
CA ARG A 132 11.83 -8.90 -9.96
C ARG A 132 12.10 -7.58 -9.23
N SER A 133 13.26 -6.97 -9.50
CA SER A 133 13.63 -5.67 -8.95
C SER A 133 12.75 -4.52 -9.48
N ASP A 134 12.46 -4.52 -10.78
CA ASP A 134 11.62 -3.49 -11.41
C ASP A 134 10.16 -3.54 -10.94
N ALA A 135 9.70 -4.73 -10.52
CA ALA A 135 8.35 -4.99 -10.02
C ALA A 135 8.25 -4.96 -8.48
N THR A 136 9.30 -4.58 -7.76
CA THR A 136 9.30 -4.50 -6.30
C THR A 136 9.36 -3.04 -5.83
N PHE A 137 8.39 -2.67 -4.99
CA PHE A 137 8.26 -1.34 -4.42
C PHE A 137 8.12 -1.42 -2.91
N CYS A 138 8.81 -0.55 -2.18
CA CYS A 138 8.73 -0.49 -0.73
C CYS A 138 7.79 0.63 -0.30
N MET A 139 6.87 0.29 0.60
CA MET A 139 5.99 1.26 1.24
C MET A 139 6.79 2.04 2.27
N VAL A 140 6.78 3.37 2.14
CA VAL A 140 7.40 4.29 3.09
C VAL A 140 6.38 5.32 3.55
N ALA A 141 6.72 6.05 4.61
CA ALA A 141 5.93 7.21 5.04
C ALA A 141 5.69 8.15 3.85
N ALA A 142 4.48 8.74 3.79
CA ALA A 142 4.11 9.68 2.74
C ALA A 142 5.16 10.80 2.58
N LEU A 143 5.52 11.10 1.35
CA LEU A 143 6.40 12.21 1.04
C LEU A 143 5.73 13.56 1.25
N GLN A 144 4.40 13.63 1.13
CA GLN A 144 3.64 14.86 1.30
C GLN A 144 3.69 15.36 2.75
N PRO A 145 4.23 16.57 3.01
CA PRO A 145 4.20 17.14 4.36
C PRO A 145 2.77 17.27 4.88
N GLY A 146 2.55 16.84 6.13
CA GLY A 146 1.24 16.83 6.78
C GLY A 146 0.36 15.62 6.45
N ALA A 147 0.75 14.76 5.50
CA ALA A 147 0.08 13.48 5.27
C ALA A 147 0.64 12.43 6.23
N SER A 148 -0.16 12.01 7.22
CA SER A 148 0.14 10.88 8.11
C SER A 148 -0.48 9.59 7.58
N ALA A 149 -0.32 8.47 8.29
CA ALA A 149 -1.09 7.26 8.01
C ALA A 149 -2.60 7.58 7.83
N PRO A 150 -3.30 6.95 6.86
CA PRO A 150 -2.88 5.81 6.04
C PRO A 150 -2.10 6.17 4.76
N TRP A 151 -1.67 7.42 4.60
CA TRP A 151 -0.94 7.85 3.42
C TRP A 151 0.49 7.31 3.38
N ILE A 152 0.91 6.84 2.21
CA ILE A 152 2.21 6.26 1.93
C ILE A 152 2.79 6.79 0.62
N SER A 153 4.09 6.56 0.42
CA SER A 153 4.73 6.63 -0.89
C SER A 153 5.36 5.29 -1.24
N LEU A 154 5.48 4.99 -2.53
CA LEU A 154 5.99 3.72 -3.03
C LEU A 154 7.34 3.95 -3.70
N VAL A 155 8.44 3.60 -3.01
CA VAL A 155 9.80 3.72 -3.53
C VAL A 155 10.21 2.45 -4.26
N SER A 156 10.96 2.55 -5.36
CA SER A 156 11.51 1.37 -6.05
C SER A 156 12.60 0.68 -5.22
N ASP A 157 12.63 -0.66 -5.25
CA ASP A 157 13.67 -1.44 -4.56
C ASP A 157 15.07 -1.25 -5.19
N ASN A 158 15.14 -1.16 -6.53
CA ASN A 158 16.40 -0.96 -7.27
C ASN A 158 16.74 0.49 -7.60
N TYR A 159 15.79 1.42 -7.46
CA TYR A 159 16.01 2.87 -7.57
C TYR A 159 15.51 3.57 -6.30
N ARG A 160 16.25 3.44 -5.20
CA ARG A 160 15.79 3.82 -3.85
C ARG A 160 15.58 5.31 -3.58
N THR A 161 15.84 6.17 -4.57
CA THR A 161 15.51 7.59 -4.54
C THR A 161 14.29 7.93 -5.40
N HIS A 162 13.76 6.95 -6.14
CA HIS A 162 12.66 7.15 -7.08
C HIS A 162 11.38 6.49 -6.59
N TYR A 163 10.29 7.20 -6.78
CA TYR A 163 8.97 6.85 -6.29
C TYR A 163 7.99 6.74 -7.44
N ILE A 164 7.00 5.86 -7.29
CA ILE A 164 5.80 5.93 -8.12
C ILE A 164 5.16 7.29 -7.89
N ARG A 165 4.90 8.00 -8.97
CA ARG A 165 4.19 9.29 -8.94
C ARG A 165 3.35 9.47 -10.20
N HIS A 166 2.19 10.09 -10.10
CA HIS A 166 1.44 10.47 -11.30
C HIS A 166 1.94 11.83 -11.84
N ARG A 167 1.82 12.08 -13.13
CA ARG A 167 2.05 13.38 -13.77
C ARG A 167 1.30 13.39 -15.09
N GLN A 168 0.47 14.42 -15.30
CA GLN A 168 -0.35 14.55 -16.52
C GLN A 168 -1.19 13.28 -16.82
N GLY A 169 -1.76 12.66 -15.77
CA GLY A 169 -2.61 11.47 -15.91
C GLY A 169 -1.87 10.13 -16.06
N HIS A 170 -0.54 10.12 -16.07
CA HIS A 170 0.28 8.92 -16.27
C HIS A 170 1.20 8.66 -15.07
N PHE A 171 1.48 7.39 -14.77
CA PHE A 171 2.37 7.00 -13.67
C PHE A 171 3.82 6.75 -14.11
N TYR A 172 4.76 7.33 -13.38
CA TYR A 172 6.19 7.16 -13.64
C TYR A 172 6.94 6.83 -12.35
N LEU A 173 8.15 6.30 -12.52
CA LEU A 173 9.14 6.14 -11.47
C LEU A 173 10.14 7.30 -11.57
N GLU A 174 10.05 8.27 -10.67
CA GLU A 174 10.88 9.48 -10.70
C GLU A 174 11.26 9.94 -9.30
N SER A 175 12.20 10.87 -9.23
CA SER A 175 12.53 11.64 -8.01
C SER A 175 12.27 13.13 -8.27
N GLY A 176 12.00 13.92 -7.24
CA GLY A 176 11.75 15.34 -7.45
C GLY A 176 11.44 16.15 -6.19
N GLY A 177 11.18 17.44 -6.41
CA GLY A 177 10.70 18.39 -5.40
C GLY A 177 9.44 19.14 -5.90
N GLY A 178 8.93 20.08 -5.10
CA GLY A 178 7.71 20.82 -5.44
C GLY A 178 6.44 19.94 -5.36
N PRO A 179 5.54 19.93 -6.37
CA PRO A 179 4.29 19.16 -6.32
C PRO A 179 4.51 17.64 -6.30
N PHE A 180 5.73 17.18 -6.56
CA PHE A 180 6.14 15.77 -6.55
C PHE A 180 5.66 15.02 -5.32
N ALA A 181 5.74 15.62 -4.13
CA ALA A 181 5.38 14.95 -2.89
C ALA A 181 3.89 14.56 -2.86
N ALA A 182 3.01 15.45 -3.32
CA ALA A 182 1.59 15.19 -3.44
C ALA A 182 1.28 14.15 -4.54
N ASP A 183 1.99 14.25 -5.67
CA ASP A 183 1.86 13.34 -6.80
C ASP A 183 2.34 11.90 -6.51
N ALA A 184 3.27 11.77 -5.55
CA ALA A 184 3.87 10.52 -5.10
C ALA A 184 3.26 9.98 -3.79
N THR A 185 2.18 10.58 -3.30
CA THR A 185 1.49 10.15 -2.08
C THR A 185 0.16 9.50 -2.42
N PHE A 186 -0.07 8.32 -1.83
CA PHE A 186 -1.23 7.48 -2.09
C PHE A 186 -1.73 6.86 -0.80
N ARG A 187 -2.95 6.33 -0.82
CA ARG A 187 -3.42 5.37 0.17
C ARG A 187 -3.85 4.09 -0.53
N LEU A 188 -3.68 2.97 0.18
CA LEU A 188 -4.17 1.67 -0.27
C LEU A 188 -5.55 1.47 0.35
N VAL A 189 -6.58 1.36 -0.49
CA VAL A 189 -7.96 1.21 -0.04
C VAL A 189 -8.54 -0.11 -0.52
N SER A 190 -9.64 -0.52 0.12
CA SER A 190 -10.45 -1.62 -0.42
C SER A 190 -10.88 -1.30 -1.86
N PRO A 191 -10.83 -2.28 -2.79
CA PRO A 191 -11.26 -2.06 -4.15
C PRO A 191 -12.71 -1.58 -4.19
N PRO A 192 -13.01 -0.48 -4.90
CA PRO A 192 -14.38 0.02 -5.06
C PRO A 192 -15.22 -0.86 -6.00
#